data_AF-A0A7Y2T2L4-F1
#
_entry.id   AF-A0A7Y2T2L4-F1
#
_cell.length_a   1.000
_cell.length_b   1.000
_cell.length_c   1.000
_cell.angle_alpha   90.00
_cell.angle_beta   90.00
_cell.angle_gamma   90.00
#
_symmetry.space_group_name_H-M   'P 1'
#
loop_
_entity.id
_entity.type
_entity.pdbx_description
1 polymer ?
#
loop_
_entity_poly.entity_id
_entity_poly.type
_entity_poly.pdbx_seq_one_letter_code
_entity_poly.pdbx_strand_id
1 'polypeptide(L)'
;MDKITDIQRFAEQAMDWLWAFIPDLIVAVIILILGLWVIRFINHFVKRFFDKKDYDLALESFLQSFIKISLKVVLFVLVVTQLGVKSSSLVAMLGAAGLAIGLALQGSLANFAGGVLILIFRPFKVG
;
A
#
# COMPACT_ATOMS: atom_id res chain seq x y z
N MET A 1 18.00 -25.37 41.56
CA MET A 1 18.29 -26.03 40.28
C MET A 1 17.31 -25.59 39.19
N ASP A 2 16.03 -25.36 39.54
CA ASP A 2 14.95 -25.08 38.57
C ASP A 2 15.06 -23.77 37.78
N LYS A 3 15.58 -22.68 38.36
CA LYS A 3 15.71 -21.38 37.68
C LYS A 3 16.76 -21.36 36.55
N ILE A 4 17.79 -22.21 36.62
CA ILE A 4 18.86 -22.24 35.60
C ILE A 4 18.36 -22.99 34.34
N THR A 5 17.55 -24.03 34.53
CA THR A 5 16.87 -24.76 33.45
C THR A 5 15.80 -23.94 32.74
N ASP A 6 15.08 -23.06 33.45
CA ASP A 6 14.11 -22.15 32.81
C ASP A 6 14.81 -21.13 31.91
N ILE A 7 15.92 -20.53 32.38
CA ILE A 7 16.72 -19.58 31.59
C ILE A 7 17.31 -20.26 30.34
N GLN A 8 17.75 -21.52 30.46
CA GLN A 8 18.23 -22.30 29.32
C GLN A 8 17.11 -22.58 28.29
N ARG A 9 15.90 -22.94 28.74
CA ARG A 9 14.74 -23.13 27.85
C ARG A 9 14.34 -21.86 27.12
N PHE A 10 14.35 -20.71 27.80
CA PHE A 10 14.07 -19.42 27.14
C PHE A 10 15.15 -19.05 26.14
N ALA A 11 16.42 -19.31 26.46
CA ALA A 11 17.54 -19.08 25.55
C ALA A 11 17.46 -19.97 24.30
N GLU A 12 17.14 -21.25 24.45
CA GLU A 12 16.95 -22.19 23.32
C GLU A 12 15.76 -21.81 22.45
N GLN A 13 14.61 -21.49 23.04
CA GLN A 13 13.43 -21.04 22.28
C GLN A 13 13.67 -19.74 21.52
N ALA A 14 14.39 -18.79 22.12
CA ALA A 14 14.77 -17.55 21.44
C ALA A 14 15.74 -17.82 20.28
N MET A 15 16.69 -18.75 20.46
CA MET A 15 17.64 -19.15 19.42
C MET A 15 16.92 -19.79 18.22
N ASP A 16 15.98 -20.70 18.48
CA ASP A 16 15.22 -21.39 17.44
C ASP A 16 14.32 -20.42 16.66
N TRP A 17 13.69 -19.48 17.37
CA TRP A 17 12.87 -18.44 16.74
C TRP A 17 13.71 -17.51 15.87
N LEU A 18 14.90 -17.12 16.33
CA LEU A 18 15.83 -16.30 15.56
C LEU A 18 16.30 -17.02 14.29
N TRP A 19 16.63 -18.31 14.38
CA TRP A 19 17.01 -19.10 13.20
C TRP A 19 15.89 -19.23 12.17
N ALA A 20 14.64 -19.37 12.63
CA ALA A 20 13.48 -19.39 11.75
C ALA A 20 13.18 -18.02 11.11
N PHE A 21 13.50 -16.92 11.79
CA PHE A 21 13.19 -15.57 11.32
C PHE A 21 14.17 -15.04 10.26
N ILE A 22 15.42 -15.48 10.26
CA ILE A 22 16.45 -15.00 9.30
C ILE A 22 16.06 -15.22 7.83
N PRO A 23 15.59 -16.41 7.39
CA PRO A 23 15.15 -16.62 6.01
C PRO A 23 13.99 -15.71 5.63
N ASP A 24 12.99 -15.56 6.51
CA ASP A 24 11.82 -14.71 6.28
C ASP A 24 12.21 -13.24 6.15
N LEU A 25 13.16 -12.79 6.96
CA LEU A 25 13.71 -11.43 6.85
C LEU A 25 14.40 -11.20 5.50
N ILE A 26 15.18 -12.17 5.01
CA ILE A 26 15.84 -12.06 3.70
C ILE A 26 14.79 -11.97 2.59
N VAL A 27 13.78 -12.83 2.61
CA VAL A 27 12.69 -12.81 1.62
C VAL A 27 11.91 -11.49 1.70
N ALA A 28 11.62 -10.99 2.91
CA ALA A 28 10.95 -9.71 3.10
C ALA A 28 11.75 -8.54 2.53
N VAL A 29 13.08 -8.53 2.70
CA VAL A 29 13.97 -7.53 2.10
C VAL A 29 13.97 -7.62 0.58
N ILE A 30 14.00 -8.83 0.02
CA ILE A 30 13.90 -9.05 -1.44
C ILE A 30 12.57 -8.50 -1.97
N ILE A 31 11.46 -8.83 -1.32
CA ILE A 31 10.12 -8.34 -1.66
C ILE A 31 10.10 -6.81 -1.60
N LEU A 32 10.68 -6.20 -0.56
CA LEU A 32 10.74 -4.76 -0.41
C LEU A 32 11.50 -4.10 -1.56
N ILE A 33 12.69 -4.59 -1.90
CA ILE A 33 13.52 -4.03 -2.96
C ILE A 33 12.84 -4.17 -4.32
N LEU A 34 12.39 -5.39 -4.66
CA LEU A 34 11.71 -5.68 -5.92
C LEU A 34 10.39 -4.91 -6.00
N GLY A 35 9.62 -4.87 -4.92
CA GLY A 35 8.38 -4.12 -4.83
C GLY A 35 8.59 -2.64 -5.09
N LEU A 36 9.57 -1.99 -4.44
CA LEU A 36 9.88 -0.58 -4.68
C LEU A 36 10.33 -0.32 -6.13
N TRP A 37 11.01 -1.28 -6.76
CA TRP A 37 11.37 -1.20 -8.18
C TRP A 37 10.13 -1.30 -9.09
N VAL A 38 9.24 -2.27 -8.84
CA VAL A 38 7.96 -2.42 -9.55
C VAL A 38 7.07 -1.18 -9.39
N ILE A 39 6.99 -0.62 -8.18
CA ILE A 39 6.23 0.61 -7.92
C ILE A 39 6.77 1.78 -8.74
N ARG A 40 8.10 1.92 -8.83
CA ARG A 40 8.72 2.95 -9.67
C ARG A 40 8.39 2.73 -11.14
N PHE A 41 8.47 1.49 -11.61
CA PHE A 41 8.11 1.12 -12.98
C PHE A 41 6.66 1.48 -13.28
N ILE A 42 5.69 1.03 -12.48
CA ILE A 42 4.26 1.32 -12.67
C ILE A 42 4.01 2.83 -12.67
N ASN A 43 4.56 3.58 -11.71
CA ASN A 43 4.38 5.04 -11.67
C ASN A 43 4.94 5.74 -12.92
N HIS A 44 6.00 5.21 -13.53
CA HIS A 44 6.51 5.73 -14.80
C HIS A 44 5.51 5.56 -15.95
N PHE A 45 4.84 4.41 -16.04
CA PHE A 45 3.78 4.20 -17.05
C PHE A 45 2.57 5.09 -16.79
N VAL A 46 2.17 5.22 -15.53
CA VAL A 46 1.07 6.11 -15.14
C VAL A 46 1.39 7.54 -15.57
N LYS A 47 2.58 8.04 -15.28
CA LYS A 47 3.00 9.38 -15.71
C LYS A 47 2.96 9.52 -17.24
N ARG A 48 3.56 8.58 -17.97
CA ARG A 48 3.51 8.59 -19.45
C ARG A 48 2.11 8.51 -20.04
N PHE A 49 1.16 7.89 -19.33
CA PHE A 49 -0.23 7.85 -19.76
C PHE A 49 -0.87 9.24 -19.69
N PHE A 50 -0.61 9.99 -18.62
CA PHE A 50 -1.08 11.37 -18.47
C PHE A 50 -0.36 12.34 -19.42
N ASP A 51 0.94 12.18 -19.66
CA ASP A 51 1.70 13.02 -20.61
C ASP A 51 1.15 12.99 -22.05
N LYS A 52 0.36 11.97 -22.42
CA LYS A 52 -0.16 11.78 -23.78
C LYS A 52 -1.49 12.46 -24.06
N LYS A 53 -2.19 12.99 -23.06
CA LYS A 53 -3.44 13.71 -23.27
C LYS A 53 -3.51 14.98 -22.41
N ASP A 54 -4.28 15.94 -22.90
CA ASP A 54 -4.56 17.21 -22.24
C ASP A 54 -5.55 17.01 -21.07
N TYR A 55 -5.12 16.22 -20.08
CA TYR A 55 -5.87 16.00 -18.84
C TYR A 55 -5.71 17.19 -17.90
N ASP A 56 -6.71 17.42 -17.04
CA ASP A 56 -6.61 18.41 -15.97
C ASP A 56 -5.49 18.05 -14.97
N LEU A 57 -4.66 19.04 -14.61
CA LEU A 57 -3.52 18.85 -13.70
C LEU A 57 -3.95 18.33 -12.30
N ALA A 58 -5.14 18.69 -11.84
CA ALA A 58 -5.69 18.20 -10.59
C ALA A 58 -6.04 16.70 -10.67
N LEU A 59 -6.57 16.25 -11.80
CA LEU A 59 -6.88 14.83 -12.06
C LEU A 59 -5.60 14.00 -12.10
N GLU A 60 -4.58 14.48 -12.84
CA GLU A 60 -3.29 13.80 -12.92
C GLU A 60 -2.65 13.64 -11.54
N SER A 61 -2.51 14.75 -10.80
CA SER A 61 -1.84 14.74 -9.49
C SER A 61 -2.58 13.90 -8.45
N PHE A 62 -3.92 13.91 -8.46
CA PHE A 62 -4.73 13.06 -7.60
C PHE A 62 -4.51 11.57 -7.90
N LEU A 63 -4.64 11.15 -9.17
CA LEU A 63 -4.50 9.74 -9.54
C LEU A 63 -3.07 9.23 -9.38
N GLN A 64 -2.05 10.03 -9.71
CA GLN A 64 -0.66 9.66 -9.45
C GLN A 64 -0.41 9.45 -7.97
N SER A 65 -0.88 10.36 -7.11
CA SER A 65 -0.71 10.25 -5.65
C SER A 65 -1.46 9.04 -5.09
N PHE A 66 -2.70 8.82 -5.54
CA PHE A 66 -3.54 7.69 -5.15
C PHE A 66 -2.88 6.35 -5.52
N ILE A 67 -2.49 6.16 -6.78
CA ILE A 67 -1.83 4.93 -7.23
C ILE A 67 -0.54 4.69 -6.44
N LYS A 68 0.27 5.73 -6.27
CA LYS A 68 1.54 5.63 -5.53
C LYS A 68 1.33 5.20 -4.07
N ILE A 69 0.32 5.74 -3.38
CA ILE A 69 0.07 5.36 -1.98
C ILE A 69 -0.56 3.97 -1.88
N SER A 70 -1.51 3.62 -2.74
CA SER A 70 -2.14 2.30 -2.79
C SER A 70 -1.11 1.20 -3.01
N LEU A 71 -0.21 1.37 -3.99
CA LEU A 71 0.85 0.40 -4.25
C LEU A 71 1.82 0.24 -3.07
N LYS A 72 2.16 1.33 -2.39
CA LYS A 72 3.00 1.27 -1.17
C LYS A 72 2.31 0.54 -0.03
N VAL A 73 1.00 0.72 0.15
CA VAL A 73 0.21 0.00 1.16
C VAL A 73 0.22 -1.51 0.85
N VAL A 74 -0.01 -1.90 -0.40
CA VAL A 74 0.06 -3.32 -0.80
C VAL A 74 1.45 -3.90 -0.52
N LEU A 75 2.51 -3.18 -0.90
CA LEU A 75 3.88 -3.63 -0.62
C LEU A 75 4.15 -3.76 0.88
N PHE A 76 3.68 -2.80 1.68
CA PHE A 76 3.82 -2.86 3.14
C PHE A 76 3.15 -4.11 3.71
N VAL A 77 1.93 -4.43 3.27
CA VAL A 77 1.23 -5.65 3.71
C VAL A 77 2.02 -6.89 3.35
N LEU A 78 2.51 -7.00 2.11
CA LEU A 78 3.28 -8.15 1.66
C LEU A 78 4.54 -8.37 2.52
N VAL A 79 5.29 -7.29 2.78
CA VAL A 79 6.51 -7.36 3.61
C VAL A 79 6.18 -7.75 5.04
N VAL A 80 5.15 -7.14 5.64
CA VAL A 80 4.78 -7.40 7.04
C VAL A 80 4.18 -8.79 7.23
N THR A 81 3.41 -9.28 6.25
CA THR A 81 2.94 -10.67 6.23
C THR A 81 4.10 -11.66 6.09
N GLN A 82 5.12 -11.35 5.28
CA GLN A 82 6.32 -12.19 5.19
C GLN A 82 7.07 -12.27 6.53
N LEU A 83 7.05 -11.21 7.34
CA LEU A 83 7.65 -11.19 8.68
C LEU A 83 6.81 -11.92 9.75
N GLY A 84 5.78 -12.67 9.36
CA GLY A 84 4.97 -13.51 10.25
C GLY A 84 3.73 -12.84 10.84
N VAL A 85 3.40 -11.60 10.43
CA VAL A 85 2.15 -10.96 10.87
C VAL A 85 0.97 -11.55 10.10
N LYS A 86 -0.08 -11.92 10.84
CA LYS A 86 -1.31 -12.48 10.25
C LYS A 86 -1.94 -11.48 9.27
N SER A 87 -2.08 -11.89 8.03
CA SER A 87 -2.71 -11.09 6.97
C SER A 87 -4.15 -10.70 7.33
N SER A 88 -4.90 -11.55 8.04
CA SER A 88 -6.26 -11.26 8.50
C SER A 88 -6.34 -10.02 9.42
N SER A 89 -5.38 -9.85 10.33
CA SER A 89 -5.30 -8.67 11.21
C SER A 89 -4.99 -7.40 10.40
N LEU A 90 -4.09 -7.49 9.42
CA LEU A 90 -3.77 -6.36 8.53
C LEU A 90 -4.97 -5.98 7.65
N VAL A 91 -5.69 -6.96 7.10
CA VAL A 91 -6.90 -6.72 6.30
C VAL A 91 -7.98 -6.05 7.13
N ALA A 92 -8.19 -6.46 8.38
CA ALA A 92 -9.14 -5.80 9.28
C ALA A 92 -8.75 -4.35 9.56
N MET A 93 -7.48 -4.09 9.88
CA MET A 93 -6.97 -2.73 10.10
C MET A 93 -7.08 -1.86 8.84
N LEU A 94 -6.69 -2.38 7.68
CA LEU A 94 -6.77 -1.66 6.41
C LEU A 94 -8.20 -1.45 5.96
N GLY A 95 -9.12 -2.37 6.26
CA GLY A 95 -10.54 -2.19 6.03
C GLY A 95 -11.09 -1.02 6.84
N ALA A 96 -10.75 -0.95 8.13
CA ALA A 96 -11.13 0.17 9.00
C ALA A 96 -10.50 1.50 8.55
N ALA A 97 -9.20 1.51 8.25
CA ALA A 97 -8.50 2.70 7.76
C ALA A 97 -9.02 3.14 6.40
N GLY A 98 -9.29 2.20 5.49
CA GLY A 98 -9.86 2.46 4.18
C GLY A 98 -11.27 3.03 4.26
N LEU A 99 -12.10 2.54 5.19
CA LEU A 99 -13.41 3.12 5.47
C LEU A 99 -13.26 4.56 5.99
N ALA A 100 -12.39 4.79 6.98
CA ALA A 100 -12.17 6.12 7.53
C ALA A 100 -11.66 7.14 6.48
N ILE A 101 -10.68 6.73 5.67
CA ILE A 101 -10.16 7.54 4.55
C ILE A 101 -11.25 7.76 3.50
N GLY A 102 -12.02 6.72 3.16
CA GLY A 102 -13.11 6.80 2.20
C GLY A 102 -14.21 7.78 2.64
N LEU A 103 -14.60 7.74 3.91
CA LEU A 103 -15.56 8.68 4.49
C LEU A 103 -15.00 10.11 4.52
N ALA A 104 -13.71 10.28 4.88
CA ALA A 104 -13.06 11.58 4.86
C ALA A 104 -12.96 12.18 3.44
N LEU A 105 -12.74 11.34 2.43
CA LEU A 105 -12.63 11.74 1.02
C LEU A 105 -13.97 11.76 0.28
N GLN A 106 -15.06 11.30 0.89
CA GLN A 106 -16.35 11.10 0.23
C GLN A 106 -16.83 12.35 -0.54
N GLY A 107 -16.80 13.52 0.10
CA GLY A 107 -17.20 14.78 -0.54
C GLY A 107 -16.27 15.21 -1.68
N SER A 108 -14.95 15.08 -1.48
CA SER A 108 -13.97 15.43 -2.53
C SER A 108 -14.07 14.49 -3.73
N LEU A 109 -14.31 13.20 -3.50
CA LEU A 109 -14.47 12.20 -4.55
C LEU A 109 -15.78 12.38 -5.32
N ALA A 110 -16.86 12.79 -4.65
CA ALA A 110 -18.12 13.15 -5.30
C ALA A 110 -17.98 14.38 -6.21
N ASN A 111 -17.28 15.42 -5.73
CA ASN A 111 -16.98 16.62 -6.53
C ASN A 111 -16.11 16.26 -7.75
N PHE A 112 -15.12 15.40 -7.56
CA PHE A 112 -14.27 14.89 -8.64
C PHE A 112 -15.09 14.14 -9.70
N ALA A 113 -15.96 13.21 -9.29
CA ALA A 113 -16.82 12.46 -10.22
C ALA A 113 -17.75 13.40 -11.01
N GLY A 114 -18.33 14.41 -10.35
CA GLY A 114 -19.11 15.45 -11.02
C GLY A 114 -18.32 16.21 -12.09
N GLY A 115 -17.08 16.60 -11.77
CA GLY A 115 -16.16 17.23 -12.72
C GLY A 115 -15.86 16.36 -13.94
N VAL A 116 -15.53 15.09 -13.73
CA VAL A 116 -15.25 14.14 -14.82
C VAL A 116 -16.48 13.91 -15.71
N LEU A 117 -17.67 13.77 -15.12
CA LEU A 117 -18.93 13.60 -15.86
C LEU A 117 -19.23 14.81 -16.75
N ILE A 118 -19.00 16.04 -16.27
CA ILE A 118 -19.18 17.25 -17.08
C ILE A 118 -18.23 17.23 -18.28
N LEU A 119 -16.97 16.85 -18.09
CA LEU A 119 -15.98 16.79 -19.18
C LEU A 119 -16.32 15.73 -20.24
N ILE A 120 -16.82 14.57 -19.82
CA ILE A 120 -17.19 13.46 -20.71
C ILE A 120 -18.48 13.79 -21.47
N PHE A 121 -19.53 14.19 -20.77
CA PHE A 121 -20.85 14.37 -21.36
C PHE A 121 -21.05 15.75 -21.98
N ARG A 122 -20.19 16.73 -21.65
CA ARG A 122 -20.29 18.14 -22.06
C ARG A 122 -21.75 18.63 -22.07
N PRO A 123 -22.50 18.48 -20.97
CA PRO A 123 -23.95 18.75 -20.93
C PRO A 123 -24.30 20.22 -21.17
N PHE A 124 -23.29 21.11 -21.11
CA PHE A 124 -23.43 22.53 -21.36
C PHE A 124 -22.38 22.97 -22.39
N LYS A 125 -22.81 23.75 -23.39
CA LYS A 125 -21.91 24.46 -24.31
C LYS A 125 -21.69 25.86 -23.75
N VAL A 126 -20.43 26.30 -23.70
CA VAL A 126 -20.09 27.67 -23.28
C VAL A 126 -20.72 28.63 -24.29
N GLY A 127 -21.61 29.49 -23.81
CA GLY A 127 -22.14 30.65 -24.54
C GLY A 127 -21.28 31.86 -24.29
#